data_AF-B1WZM4-F1
#
_entry.id   AF-B1WZM4-F1
#
_cell.length_a   1.000
_cell.length_b   1.000
_cell.length_c   1.000
_cell.angle_alpha   90.00
_cell.angle_beta   90.00
_cell.angle_gamma   90.00
#
_symmetry.space_group_name_H-M   'P 1'
#
loop_
_entity.id
_entity.type
_entity.pdbx_description
1 polymer ?
#
loop_
_entity_poly.entity_id
_entity_poly.type
_entity_poly.pdbx_seq_one_letter_code
_entity_poly.pdbx_strand_id
1 'polypeptide(L)'
;MSAKFCLFIPSKILQIEKHFSHKLKRWITECSDQKSTESDLCNYSFLQLSDFVNQSDVNADLPEKIYHRYHVIDWGFYFPPSHILQNFLVWLADIYIYGEIGLLKYWSDSLKRFPPIKIVEVNHNIADFSVDSLPLDQIIFLPLKQFYETG
;
A
#
# COMPACT_ATOMS: atom_id res chain seq x y z
N MET A 1 -12.48 -15.71 -5.05
CA MET A 1 -11.20 -15.46 -5.76
C MET A 1 -11.33 -14.09 -6.37
N SER A 2 -10.55 -13.14 -5.87
CA SER A 2 -10.50 -11.79 -6.44
C SER A 2 -9.12 -11.22 -6.23
N ALA A 3 -8.70 -10.34 -7.14
CA ALA A 3 -7.48 -9.58 -6.95
C ALA A 3 -7.73 -8.55 -5.85
N LYS A 4 -6.75 -8.39 -4.97
CA LYS A 4 -6.74 -7.37 -3.93
C LYS A 4 -5.59 -6.39 -4.16
N PHE A 5 -5.72 -5.21 -3.58
CA PHE A 5 -4.69 -4.17 -3.59
C PHE A 5 -4.35 -3.72 -2.17
N CYS A 6 -3.05 -3.63 -1.88
CA CYS A 6 -2.59 -3.11 -0.60
C CYS A 6 -1.28 -2.30 -0.73
N LEU A 7 -1.05 -1.46 0.27
CA LEU A 7 0.15 -0.63 0.43
C LEU A 7 0.95 -1.03 1.65
N PHE A 8 2.26 -1.11 1.49
CA PHE A 8 3.21 -1.35 2.55
C PHE A 8 3.82 -0.01 2.95
N ILE A 9 3.46 0.51 4.11
CA ILE A 9 3.96 1.78 4.63
C ILE A 9 5.07 1.56 5.68
N PRO A 10 6.16 2.34 5.70
CA PRO A 10 7.19 2.25 6.72
C PRO A 10 6.61 2.41 8.13
N SER A 11 6.90 1.47 9.02
CA SER A 11 6.50 1.54 10.44
C SER A 11 7.07 2.79 11.14
N LYS A 12 8.17 3.36 10.62
CA LYS A 12 8.74 4.62 11.13
C LYS A 12 7.76 5.79 11.04
N ILE A 13 6.84 5.80 10.07
CA ILE A 13 5.82 6.85 9.95
C ILE A 13 4.97 6.92 11.22
N LEU A 14 4.63 5.78 11.81
CA LEU A 14 3.85 5.70 13.05
C LEU A 14 4.61 6.21 14.28
N GLN A 15 5.95 6.19 14.22
CA GLN A 15 6.80 6.72 15.30
C GLN A 15 6.94 8.24 15.20
N ILE A 16 6.99 8.77 13.97
CA ILE A 16 7.07 10.20 13.68
C ILE A 16 5.70 10.86 13.93
N GLU A 17 4.63 10.23 13.45
CA GLU A 17 3.27 10.75 13.50
C GLU A 17 2.41 9.97 14.50
N LYS A 18 2.37 10.46 15.75
CA LYS A 18 1.64 9.84 16.87
C LYS A 18 0.14 9.66 16.61
N HIS A 19 -0.44 10.50 15.75
CA HIS A 19 -1.86 10.45 15.40
C HIS A 19 -2.11 9.93 13.98
N PHE A 20 -1.18 9.12 13.45
CA PHE A 20 -1.23 8.66 12.05
C PHE A 20 -2.57 8.02 11.70
N SER A 21 -3.09 7.09 12.49
CA SER A 21 -4.36 6.43 12.20
C SER A 21 -5.53 7.42 12.13
N HIS A 22 -5.53 8.45 12.96
CA HIS A 22 -6.54 9.51 12.91
C HIS A 22 -6.36 10.39 11.67
N LYS A 23 -5.13 10.78 11.34
CA LYS A 23 -4.84 11.58 10.13
C LYS A 23 -5.15 10.80 8.86
N LEU A 24 -4.83 9.51 8.80
CA LEU A 24 -5.17 8.61 7.71
C LEU A 24 -6.68 8.55 7.51
N LYS A 25 -7.43 8.30 8.58
CA LYS A 25 -8.90 8.27 8.53
C LYS A 25 -9.46 9.60 8.00
N ARG A 26 -8.95 10.72 8.52
CA ARG A 26 -9.37 12.06 8.08
C ARG A 26 -9.05 12.30 6.60
N TRP A 27 -7.84 11.98 6.16
CA TRP A 27 -7.42 12.11 4.76
C TRP A 27 -8.32 11.29 3.83
N ILE A 28 -8.61 10.04 4.20
CA ILE A 28 -9.51 9.16 3.45
C ILE A 28 -10.91 9.76 3.33
N THR A 29 -11.48 10.26 4.44
CA THR A 29 -12.80 10.91 4.43
C THR A 29 -12.82 12.17 3.56
N GLU A 30 -11.81 13.03 3.67
CA GLU A 30 -11.71 14.25 2.87
C GLU A 30 -11.57 13.95 1.36
N CYS A 31 -10.89 12.86 0.98
CA CYS A 31 -10.85 12.40 -0.41
C CYS A 31 -12.23 11.89 -0.89
N SER A 32 -12.90 11.06 -0.11
CA SER A 32 -14.20 10.48 -0.47
C SER A 32 -15.31 11.53 -0.60
N ASP A 33 -15.30 12.58 0.24
CA ASP A 33 -16.31 13.64 0.22
C ASP A 33 -16.22 14.54 -1.03
N GLN A 34 -15.04 14.62 -1.66
CA GLN A 34 -14.83 15.42 -2.87
C GLN A 34 -15.35 14.73 -4.14
N LYS A 35 -15.56 13.41 -4.10
CA LYS A 35 -15.98 12.59 -5.26
C LYS A 35 -16.97 11.53 -4.78
N SER A 36 -18.27 11.84 -4.91
CA SER A 36 -19.44 11.08 -4.42
C SER A 36 -19.58 9.60 -4.85
N THR A 37 -18.55 9.00 -5.46
CA THR A 37 -18.48 7.60 -5.91
C THR A 37 -17.36 6.79 -5.27
N GLU A 38 -16.57 7.35 -4.34
CA GLU A 38 -15.39 6.68 -3.75
C GLU A 38 -15.63 6.11 -2.32
N SER A 39 -16.88 5.73 -2.00
CA SER A 39 -17.27 5.25 -0.65
C SER A 39 -16.45 4.06 -0.14
N ASP A 40 -15.87 3.26 -1.04
CA ASP A 40 -15.13 2.05 -0.70
C ASP A 40 -13.71 2.31 -0.18
N LEU A 41 -13.16 3.52 -0.38
CA LEU A 41 -11.88 3.93 0.21
C LEU A 41 -11.89 3.84 1.75
N CYS A 42 -13.05 4.02 2.36
CA CYS A 42 -13.24 3.94 3.81
C CYS A 42 -13.16 2.51 4.35
N ASN A 43 -13.28 1.50 3.49
CA ASN A 43 -13.28 0.08 3.86
C ASN A 43 -11.85 -0.50 3.75
N TYR A 44 -10.98 -0.09 4.67
CA TYR A 44 -9.59 -0.60 4.74
C TYR A 44 -9.28 -1.26 6.07
N SER A 45 -8.32 -2.19 6.04
CA SER A 45 -7.66 -2.74 7.21
C SER A 45 -6.27 -2.14 7.36
N PHE A 46 -5.85 -1.89 8.60
CA PHE A 46 -4.50 -1.41 8.91
C PHE A 46 -3.81 -2.41 9.84
N LEU A 47 -2.79 -3.09 9.31
CA LEU A 47 -2.19 -4.27 9.96
C LEU A 47 -0.67 -4.15 10.02
N GLN A 48 -0.03 -4.83 10.97
CA GLN A 48 1.41 -5.10 10.85
C GLN A 48 1.63 -6.08 9.69
N LEU A 49 2.78 -6.00 9.01
CA LEU A 49 3.06 -6.90 7.91
C LEU A 49 3.04 -8.38 8.35
N SER A 50 3.51 -8.68 9.57
CA SER A 50 3.40 -10.02 10.15
C SER A 50 1.97 -10.53 10.24
N ASP A 51 1.01 -9.67 10.59
CA ASP A 51 -0.40 -10.06 10.72
C ASP A 51 -1.04 -10.26 9.35
N PHE A 52 -0.65 -9.43 8.37
CA PHE A 52 -1.08 -9.57 6.98
C PHE A 52 -0.64 -10.91 6.36
N VAL A 53 0.64 -11.28 6.47
CA VAL A 53 1.15 -12.54 5.88
C VAL A 53 0.57 -13.80 6.54
N ASN A 54 0.10 -13.69 7.79
CA ASN A 54 -0.51 -14.78 8.54
C ASN A 54 -2.00 -14.99 8.21
N GLN A 55 -2.61 -14.14 7.38
CA GLN A 55 -3.99 -14.36 6.94
C GLN A 55 -4.09 -15.65 6.12
N SER A 56 -5.22 -16.35 6.27
CA SER A 56 -5.42 -17.67 5.66
C SER A 56 -5.46 -17.62 4.12
N ASP A 57 -5.86 -16.49 3.55
CA ASP A 57 -6.00 -16.23 2.12
C ASP A 57 -4.79 -15.51 1.49
N VAL A 58 -3.73 -15.27 2.27
CA VAL A 58 -2.48 -14.66 1.79
C VAL A 58 -1.41 -15.74 1.61
N ASN A 59 -0.89 -15.86 0.40
CA ASN A 59 0.28 -16.69 0.09
C ASN A 59 1.49 -15.77 -0.11
N ALA A 60 2.44 -15.76 0.82
CA ALA A 60 3.58 -14.83 0.80
C ALA A 60 4.89 -15.56 1.10
N ASP A 61 5.93 -15.23 0.34
CA ASP A 61 7.31 -15.66 0.53
C ASP A 61 8.18 -14.42 0.72
N LEU A 62 8.08 -13.82 1.91
CA LEU A 62 8.70 -12.54 2.25
C LEU A 62 9.80 -12.74 3.31
N PRO A 63 10.95 -12.06 3.19
CA PRO A 63 12.03 -12.19 4.17
C PRO A 63 11.61 -11.66 5.55
N GLU A 64 11.75 -12.44 6.63
CA GLU A 64 11.34 -12.06 8.00
C GLU A 64 11.85 -10.68 8.44
N LYS A 65 13.05 -10.28 7.98
CA LYS A 65 13.67 -8.97 8.28
C LYS A 65 12.79 -7.75 7.91
N ILE A 66 11.79 -7.90 7.04
CA ILE A 66 10.91 -6.80 6.65
C ILE A 66 9.64 -6.71 7.51
N TYR A 67 9.31 -7.74 8.29
CA TYR A 67 8.01 -7.83 8.98
C TYR A 67 7.77 -6.70 9.97
N HIS A 68 8.81 -6.25 10.66
CA HIS A 68 8.72 -5.11 11.58
C HIS A 68 8.93 -3.76 10.89
N ARG A 69 9.40 -3.75 9.64
CA ARG A 69 9.70 -2.53 8.90
C ARG A 69 8.46 -1.88 8.28
N TYR A 70 7.39 -2.65 8.07
CA TYR A 70 6.21 -2.19 7.35
C TYR A 70 4.89 -2.50 8.08
N HIS A 71 3.92 -1.61 7.89
CA HIS A 71 2.51 -1.86 8.08
C HIS A 71 1.82 -1.97 6.72
N VAL A 72 0.67 -2.62 6.67
CA VAL A 72 -0.11 -2.82 5.46
C VAL A 72 -1.44 -2.08 5.59
N ILE A 73 -1.74 -1.22 4.61
CA ILE A 73 -3.09 -0.71 4.35
C ILE A 73 -3.69 -1.60 3.27
N ASP A 74 -4.70 -2.40 3.63
CA ASP A 74 -5.38 -3.33 2.74
C ASP A 74 -6.79 -2.82 2.44
N TRP A 75 -7.05 -2.40 1.21
CA TRP A 75 -8.37 -1.95 0.73
C TRP A 75 -9.22 -3.10 0.15
N GLY A 76 -8.78 -4.34 0.33
CA GLY A 76 -9.46 -5.51 -0.18
C GLY A 76 -9.62 -5.43 -1.70
N PHE A 77 -10.87 -5.40 -2.16
CA PHE A 77 -11.22 -5.42 -3.59
C PHE A 77 -11.21 -4.04 -4.25
N TYR A 78 -11.00 -2.97 -3.48
CA TYR A 78 -10.99 -1.63 -4.01
C TYR A 78 -9.60 -1.27 -4.56
N PHE A 79 -9.57 -0.82 -5.81
CA PHE A 79 -8.39 -0.32 -6.49
C PHE A 79 -8.49 1.20 -6.58
N PRO A 80 -7.71 1.97 -5.81
CA PRO A 80 -7.77 3.42 -5.87
C PRO A 80 -7.37 3.89 -7.28
N PRO A 81 -8.08 4.87 -7.86
CA PRO A 81 -7.63 5.53 -9.08
C PRO A 81 -6.20 6.06 -8.93
N SER A 82 -5.40 6.01 -10.01
CA SER A 82 -3.97 6.38 -9.94
C SER A 82 -3.72 7.78 -9.36
N HIS A 83 -4.59 8.75 -9.63
CA HIS A 83 -4.48 10.11 -9.08
C HIS A 83 -4.72 10.17 -7.56
N ILE A 84 -5.64 9.37 -7.02
CA ILE A 84 -5.87 9.27 -5.57
C ILE A 84 -4.68 8.62 -4.90
N LEU A 85 -4.15 7.55 -5.49
CA LEU A 85 -2.95 6.90 -4.99
C LEU A 85 -1.75 7.85 -5.03
N GLN A 86 -1.54 8.60 -6.12
CA GLN A 86 -0.47 9.59 -6.20
C GLN A 86 -0.60 10.65 -5.09
N ASN A 87 -1.80 11.23 -4.91
CA ASN A 87 -2.06 12.18 -3.82
C ASN A 87 -1.78 11.57 -2.44
N PHE A 88 -2.11 10.30 -2.23
CA PHE A 88 -1.82 9.59 -0.98
C PHE A 88 -0.32 9.46 -0.73
N LEU A 89 0.44 9.10 -1.75
CA LEU A 89 1.88 8.90 -1.64
C LEU A 89 2.63 10.22 -1.42
N VAL A 90 2.16 11.33 -2.02
CA VAL A 90 2.64 12.70 -1.72
C VAL A 90 2.38 13.03 -0.24
N TRP A 91 1.16 12.79 0.25
CA TRP A 91 0.82 13.03 1.64
C TRP A 91 1.68 12.20 2.62
N LEU A 92 2.03 10.96 2.27
CA LEU A 92 2.96 10.15 3.06
C LEU A 92 4.40 10.71 3.01
N ALA A 93 4.84 11.22 1.86
CA ALA A 93 6.15 11.82 1.71
C ALA A 93 6.33 13.06 2.62
N ASP A 94 5.25 13.84 2.82
CA ASP A 94 5.18 14.99 3.76
C ASP A 94 5.43 14.62 5.22
N ILE A 95 5.21 13.35 5.58
CA ILE A 95 5.48 12.86 6.92
C ILE A 95 6.88 12.23 7.01
N TYR A 96 7.30 11.48 5.99
CA TYR A 96 8.57 10.74 6.02
C TYR A 96 9.17 10.51 4.63
N ILE A 97 9.99 11.45 4.18
CA ILE A 97 10.62 11.44 2.84
C ILE A 97 11.63 10.29 2.59
N TYR A 98 12.29 9.77 3.63
CA TYR A 98 13.41 8.83 3.49
C TYR A 98 12.99 7.35 3.36
N GLY A 99 11.68 7.08 3.32
CA GLY A 99 11.13 5.73 3.25
C GLY A 99 10.93 5.19 1.85
N GLU A 100 10.62 3.90 1.77
CA GLU A 100 10.09 3.24 0.58
C GLU A 100 8.67 2.77 0.87
N ILE A 101 7.76 2.89 -0.09
CA ILE A 101 6.41 2.33 -0.02
C ILE A 101 6.34 1.13 -0.94
N GLY A 102 5.80 0.02 -0.45
CA GLY A 102 5.53 -1.15 -1.28
C GLY A 102 4.11 -1.10 -1.85
N LEU A 103 3.96 -1.41 -3.13
CA LEU A 103 2.68 -1.53 -3.82
C LEU A 103 2.47 -2.98 -4.20
N LEU A 104 1.29 -3.53 -3.92
CA LEU A 104 0.99 -4.94 -4.21
C LEU A 104 -0.41 -5.12 -4.77
N LYS A 105 -0.48 -5.83 -5.89
CA LYS A 105 -1.69 -6.49 -6.39
C LYS A 105 -1.49 -7.99 -6.23
N TYR A 106 -2.43 -8.69 -5.57
CA TYR A 106 -2.27 -10.12 -5.30
C TYR A 106 -3.60 -10.88 -5.35
N TRP A 107 -3.54 -12.20 -5.51
CA TRP A 107 -4.73 -13.05 -5.37
C TRP A 107 -5.01 -13.43 -3.92
N SER A 108 -6.23 -13.18 -3.48
CA SER A 108 -6.77 -13.73 -2.24
C SER A 108 -7.48 -15.05 -2.50
N ASP A 109 -6.91 -16.14 -1.95
CA ASP A 109 -7.44 -17.50 -2.02
C ASP A 109 -7.04 -18.29 -0.77
N SER A 110 -8.02 -18.76 0.00
CA SER A 110 -7.80 -19.58 1.21
C SER A 110 -7.12 -20.92 0.91
N LEU A 111 -7.19 -21.40 -0.34
CA LEU A 111 -6.48 -22.60 -0.79
C LEU A 111 -5.03 -22.32 -1.23
N LYS A 112 -4.59 -21.06 -1.25
CA LYS A 112 -3.23 -20.63 -1.62
C LYS A 112 -2.71 -21.23 -2.93
N ARG A 113 -3.59 -21.34 -3.94
CA ARG A 113 -3.29 -21.97 -5.24
C ARG A 113 -2.44 -21.10 -6.17
N PHE A 114 -2.34 -19.81 -5.90
CA PHE A 114 -1.58 -18.85 -6.70
C PHE A 114 -0.13 -18.75 -6.23
N PRO A 115 0.80 -18.30 -7.09
CA PRO A 115 2.17 -18.06 -6.71
C PRO A 115 2.28 -17.21 -5.43
N PRO A 116 3.29 -17.46 -4.57
CA PRO A 116 3.49 -16.65 -3.39
C PRO A 116 3.88 -15.22 -3.79
N ILE A 117 3.37 -14.25 -3.04
CA ILE A 117 3.80 -12.86 -3.10
C ILE A 117 5.30 -12.80 -2.83
N LYS A 118 6.03 -12.11 -3.71
CA LYS A 118 7.48 -11.95 -3.61
C LYS A 118 7.90 -10.50 -3.84
N ILE A 119 9.10 -10.16 -3.40
CA ILE A 119 9.75 -8.90 -3.75
C ILE A 119 10.52 -9.12 -5.05
N VAL A 120 10.29 -8.26 -6.04
CA VAL A 120 11.11 -8.21 -7.25
C VAL A 120 11.80 -6.86 -7.27
N GLU A 121 13.11 -6.86 -7.50
CA GLU A 121 13.86 -5.63 -7.72
C GLU A 121 13.34 -5.00 -9.01
N VAL A 122 12.54 -3.96 -8.87
CA VAL A 122 12.14 -3.16 -10.03
C VAL A 122 12.37 -1.69 -9.73
N ASN A 123 13.34 -1.13 -10.46
CA ASN A 123 13.75 0.26 -10.33
C ASN A 123 12.77 1.09 -11.16
N HIS A 124 11.66 1.49 -10.53
CA HIS A 124 10.59 2.22 -11.21
C HIS A 124 10.63 3.71 -10.90
N ASN A 125 10.41 4.52 -11.94
CA ASN A 125 10.12 5.94 -11.78
C ASN A 125 8.64 6.09 -11.37
N ILE A 126 8.40 6.96 -10.39
CA ILE A 126 7.06 7.26 -9.89
C ILE A 126 6.10 7.79 -10.97
N ALA A 127 6.63 8.50 -11.97
CA ALA A 127 5.85 9.11 -13.04
C ALA A 127 5.24 8.09 -14.00
N ASP A 128 5.81 6.90 -14.08
CA ASP A 128 5.33 5.81 -14.94
C ASP A 128 4.34 4.88 -14.21
N PHE A 129 3.98 5.21 -12.97
CA PHE A 129 3.19 4.35 -12.11
C PHE A 129 1.69 4.42 -12.42
N SER A 130 1.09 3.26 -12.70
CA SER A 130 -0.37 3.06 -12.72
C SER A 130 -0.75 1.83 -11.92
N VAL A 131 -1.85 1.90 -11.17
CA VAL A 131 -2.39 0.74 -10.43
C VAL A 131 -2.75 -0.40 -11.41
N ASP A 132 -3.16 -0.04 -12.63
CA ASP A 132 -3.54 -1.00 -13.67
C ASP A 132 -2.34 -1.77 -14.23
N SER A 133 -1.13 -1.21 -14.16
CA SER A 133 0.10 -1.84 -14.65
C SER A 133 0.86 -2.64 -13.59
N LEU A 134 0.32 -2.73 -12.37
CA LEU A 134 0.95 -3.49 -11.29
C LEU A 134 1.07 -4.98 -11.64
N PRO A 135 2.28 -5.56 -11.58
CA PRO A 135 2.46 -6.99 -11.68
C PRO A 135 1.75 -7.68 -10.51
N LEU A 136 1.11 -8.78 -10.84
CA LEU A 136 0.42 -9.62 -9.89
C LEU A 136 1.44 -10.42 -9.06
N ASP A 137 1.17 -10.54 -7.76
CA ASP A 137 1.95 -11.28 -6.77
C ASP A 137 3.40 -10.76 -6.60
N GLN A 138 3.65 -9.52 -6.98
CA GLN A 138 4.96 -8.86 -6.85
C GLN A 138 4.82 -7.54 -6.11
N ILE A 139 5.62 -7.36 -5.07
CA ILE A 139 5.72 -6.09 -4.36
C ILE A 139 6.71 -5.19 -5.09
N ILE A 140 6.24 -4.02 -5.50
CA ILE A 140 7.09 -2.94 -6.05
C ILE A 140 7.35 -1.93 -4.95
N PHE A 141 8.62 -1.69 -4.62
CA PHE A 141 9.02 -0.63 -3.69
C PHE A 141 9.39 0.65 -4.43
N LEU A 142 8.78 1.76 -4.01
CA LEU A 142 9.02 3.11 -4.54
C LEU A 142 9.57 4.02 -3.44
N PRO A 143 10.67 4.74 -3.66
CA PRO A 143 11.20 5.68 -2.67
C PRO A 143 10.34 6.95 -2.59
N LEU A 144 9.94 7.34 -1.37
CA LEU A 144 9.08 8.51 -1.13
C LEU A 144 9.72 9.84 -1.53
N LYS A 145 11.06 9.94 -1.49
CA LYS A 145 11.77 11.17 -1.88
C LYS A 145 11.47 11.66 -3.30
N GLN A 146 11.12 10.74 -4.21
CA GLN A 146 10.87 11.08 -5.61
C GLN A 146 9.63 11.96 -5.79
N PHE A 147 8.68 11.95 -4.84
CA PHE A 147 7.48 12.79 -4.92
C PHE A 147 7.75 14.29 -4.77
N TYR A 148 8.93 14.68 -4.26
CA TYR A 148 9.37 16.08 -4.20
C TYR A 148 10.19 16.52 -5.41
N GLU A 149 10.71 15.58 -6.19
CA GLU A 149 11.53 15.89 -7.38
C GLU A 149 10.65 16.20 -8.61
N THR A 150 9.35 15.87 -8.54
CA THR A 150 8.35 16.10 -9.59
C THR A 150 7.46 17.33 -9.38
N GLY A 151 7.70 18.13 -8.33
CA GLY A 151 6.91 19.31 -7.95
C GLY A 151 7.60 20.65 -8.17
#